data_AF-A5ZX30-F1
#
_entry.id   AF-A5ZX30-F1
#
_cell.length_a   1.000
_cell.length_b   1.000
_cell.length_c   1.000
_cell.angle_alpha   90.00
_cell.angle_beta   90.00
_cell.angle_gamma   90.00
#
_symmetry.space_group_name_H-M   'P 1'
#
loop_
_entity.id
_entity.type
_entity.pdbx_description
1 polymer ?
#
loop_
_entity_poly.entity_id
_entity_poly.type
_entity_poly.pdbx_seq_one_letter_code
_entity_poly.pdbx_strand_id
1 'polypeptide(L)'
;MFTEAPVSVSVTTTHYYKSEMEVYQLANIKSAKKRILVNRTKAARNKSIRSAVKTSIKKVETAVQKNDKAAAQAALTEAISTISKATSKGVYHKNNCARKISRLSKAVNSIG
;
A
#
# COMPACT_ATOMS: atom_id res chain seq x y z
N MET A 1 -12.19 -25.45 -64.10
CA MET A 1 -12.68 -24.06 -64.13
C MET A 1 -14.04 -24.01 -63.45
N PHE A 2 -14.11 -23.55 -62.21
CA PHE A 2 -15.17 -22.69 -61.67
C PHE A 2 -14.62 -22.14 -60.35
N THR A 3 -14.27 -20.87 -60.42
CA THR A 3 -13.69 -20.04 -59.38
C THR A 3 -14.82 -19.46 -58.53
N GLU A 4 -14.97 -19.92 -57.30
CA GLU A 4 -15.67 -19.15 -56.26
C GLU A 4 -14.95 -19.35 -54.92
N ALA A 5 -14.22 -18.31 -54.50
CA ALA A 5 -13.71 -18.19 -53.16
C ALA A 5 -14.85 -17.73 -52.24
N PRO A 6 -15.16 -18.43 -51.13
CA PRO A 6 -15.97 -17.84 -50.09
C PRO A 6 -15.15 -16.79 -49.33
N VAL A 7 -15.52 -15.55 -49.62
CA VAL A 7 -15.40 -14.30 -48.88
C VAL A 7 -15.15 -14.49 -47.36
N SER A 8 -14.10 -13.80 -46.91
CA SER A 8 -13.81 -13.34 -45.55
C SER A 8 -14.95 -13.39 -44.53
N VAL A 9 -14.72 -14.02 -43.38
CA VAL A 9 -14.68 -13.30 -42.10
C VAL A 9 -13.73 -14.03 -41.13
N SER A 10 -12.54 -13.47 -40.91
CA SER A 10 -11.67 -13.85 -39.81
C SER A 10 -12.28 -13.37 -38.48
N VAL A 11 -13.25 -14.09 -37.91
CA VAL A 11 -13.79 -13.80 -36.56
C VAL A 11 -13.08 -14.64 -35.48
N THR A 12 -11.82 -15.00 -35.69
CA THR A 12 -11.05 -15.79 -34.70
C THR A 12 -10.19 -14.95 -33.76
N THR A 13 -10.23 -13.60 -33.78
CA THR A 13 -9.28 -12.79 -32.97
C THR A 13 -9.79 -11.48 -32.37
N THR A 14 -11.10 -11.29 -32.10
CA THR A 14 -11.56 -10.01 -31.51
C THR A 14 -12.38 -10.04 -30.22
N HIS A 15 -12.52 -11.16 -29.50
CA HIS A 15 -13.19 -11.11 -28.17
C HIS A 15 -12.52 -11.90 -27.05
N TYR A 16 -11.24 -12.26 -27.21
CA TYR A 16 -10.41 -12.84 -26.13
C TYR A 16 -9.63 -11.80 -25.30
N TYR A 17 -9.92 -10.50 -25.46
CA TYR A 17 -9.42 -9.40 -24.62
C TYR A 17 -10.53 -8.74 -23.79
N LYS A 18 -11.53 -9.51 -23.37
CA LYS A 18 -12.53 -9.10 -22.37
C LYS A 18 -12.38 -9.89 -21.06
N SER A 19 -11.17 -10.36 -20.79
CA SER A 19 -10.72 -10.92 -19.51
C SER A 19 -9.94 -9.91 -18.66
N GLU A 20 -9.80 -8.67 -19.13
CA GLU A 20 -9.36 -7.53 -18.32
C GLU A 20 -10.54 -7.06 -17.45
N MET A 21 -10.65 -7.68 -16.28
CA MET A 21 -10.91 -7.00 -15.00
C MET A 21 -12.13 -6.04 -14.91
N GLU A 22 -13.06 -6.44 -14.03
CA GLU A 22 -13.72 -5.62 -13.00
C GLU A 22 -15.26 -5.42 -13.08
N VAL A 23 -15.91 -6.04 -12.09
CA VAL A 23 -17.25 -5.69 -11.56
C VAL A 23 -18.47 -6.08 -12.41
N TYR A 24 -18.68 -7.39 -12.63
CA TYR A 24 -19.92 -7.87 -13.30
C TYR A 24 -20.86 -8.75 -12.47
N GLN A 25 -20.48 -9.28 -11.30
CA GLN A 25 -21.37 -10.20 -10.56
C GLN A 25 -22.02 -9.61 -9.29
N LEU A 26 -21.50 -8.52 -8.70
CA LEU A 26 -21.98 -8.02 -7.39
C LEU A 26 -22.34 -6.53 -7.32
N ALA A 27 -21.76 -5.66 -8.16
CA ALA A 27 -21.99 -4.22 -8.09
C ALA A 27 -22.68 -3.70 -9.37
N ASN A 28 -24.01 -3.72 -9.34
CA ASN A 28 -24.86 -3.35 -10.48
C ASN A 28 -25.06 -1.83 -10.60
N ILE A 29 -24.79 -1.07 -9.54
CA ILE A 29 -24.97 0.39 -9.50
C ILE A 29 -23.68 1.10 -9.93
N LYS A 30 -23.80 2.12 -10.80
CA LYS A 30 -22.66 2.93 -11.30
C LYS A 30 -21.76 3.49 -10.17
N SER A 31 -22.38 3.93 -9.07
CA SER A 31 -21.65 4.43 -7.89
C SER A 31 -20.80 3.35 -7.21
N ALA A 32 -21.29 2.11 -7.14
CA ALA A 32 -20.56 0.99 -6.55
C ALA A 32 -19.34 0.59 -7.37
N LYS A 33 -19.47 0.51 -8.71
CA LYS A 33 -18.34 0.28 -9.62
C LYS A 33 -17.24 1.31 -9.41
N LYS A 34 -17.60 2.61 -9.36
CA LYS A 34 -16.65 3.70 -9.08
C LYS A 34 -15.96 3.55 -7.71
N ARG A 35 -16.71 3.17 -6.66
CA ARG A 35 -16.14 2.98 -5.31
C ARG A 35 -15.11 1.87 -5.27
N ILE A 36 -15.32 0.76 -5.99
CA ILE A 36 -14.35 -0.35 -6.08
C ILE A 36 -13.02 0.15 -6.66
N LEU A 37 -13.07 0.88 -7.78
CA LEU A 37 -11.87 1.45 -8.43
C LEU A 37 -11.13 2.41 -7.49
N VAL A 38 -11.86 3.33 -6.85
CA VAL A 38 -11.28 4.31 -5.91
C VAL A 38 -10.71 3.62 -4.67
N ASN A 39 -11.36 2.58 -4.16
CA ASN A 39 -10.89 1.86 -2.99
C ASN A 39 -9.60 1.09 -3.29
N ARG A 40 -9.50 0.46 -4.46
CA ARG A 40 -8.28 -0.25 -4.90
C ARG A 40 -7.07 0.69 -4.96
N THR A 41 -7.21 1.85 -5.59
CA THR A 41 -6.13 2.85 -5.67
C THR A 41 -5.74 3.39 -4.29
N LYS A 42 -6.72 3.66 -3.42
CA LYS A 42 -6.47 4.07 -2.03
C LYS A 42 -5.80 2.97 -1.21
N ALA A 43 -6.21 1.72 -1.37
CA ALA A 43 -5.64 0.58 -0.67
C ALA A 43 -4.17 0.37 -1.05
N ALA A 44 -3.82 0.47 -2.33
CA ALA A 44 -2.43 0.34 -2.80
C ALA A 44 -1.51 1.40 -2.17
N ARG A 45 -1.93 2.67 -2.16
CA ARG A 45 -1.19 3.76 -1.50
C ARG A 45 -1.06 3.56 0.01
N ASN A 46 -2.14 3.14 0.66
CA ASN A 46 -2.12 2.91 2.11
C ASN A 46 -1.23 1.72 2.47
N LYS A 47 -1.17 0.69 1.60
CA LYS A 47 -0.29 -0.47 1.77
C LYS A 47 1.19 -0.04 1.79
N SER A 48 1.64 0.75 0.81
CA SER A 48 3.04 1.19 0.77
C SER A 48 3.43 2.03 1.99
N ILE A 49 2.59 2.97 2.40
CA ILE A 49 2.84 3.82 3.59
C ILE A 49 2.87 2.97 4.86
N ARG A 50 1.93 2.02 5.03
CA ARG A 50 1.90 1.12 6.19
C ARG A 50 3.14 0.23 6.25
N SER A 51 3.60 -0.29 5.10
CA SER A 51 4.82 -1.08 5.02
C SER A 51 6.05 -0.26 5.38
N ALA A 52 6.19 0.97 4.87
CA ALA A 52 7.30 1.85 5.21
C ALA A 52 7.40 2.13 6.72
N VAL A 53 6.27 2.40 7.37
CA VAL A 53 6.21 2.59 8.84
C VAL A 53 6.56 1.32 9.61
N LYS A 54 6.13 0.14 9.13
CA LYS A 54 6.53 -1.13 9.77
C LYS A 54 8.04 -1.36 9.65
N THR A 55 8.63 -1.06 8.50
CA THR A 55 10.06 -1.18 8.28
C THR A 55 10.86 -0.24 9.17
N SER A 56 10.45 1.03 9.31
CA SER A 56 11.14 1.98 10.18
C SER A 56 11.06 1.59 11.67
N ILE A 57 9.91 1.11 12.13
CA ILE A 57 9.75 0.55 13.48
C ILE A 57 10.72 -0.62 13.69
N LYS A 58 10.78 -1.56 12.73
CA LYS A 58 11.65 -2.73 12.83
C LYS A 58 13.14 -2.34 12.89
N LYS A 59 13.56 -1.32 12.13
CA LYS A 59 14.93 -0.80 12.20
C LYS A 59 15.29 -0.32 13.62
N VAL A 60 14.40 0.43 14.26
CA VAL A 60 14.61 0.89 15.64
C VAL A 60 14.67 -0.30 16.59
N GLU A 61 13.75 -1.24 16.49
CA GLU A 61 13.74 -2.45 17.33
C GLU A 61 15.03 -3.28 17.17
N THR A 62 15.55 -3.41 15.95
CA THR A 62 16.83 -4.11 15.72
C THR A 62 18.04 -3.36 16.28
N ALA A 63 18.04 -2.03 16.26
CA ALA A 63 19.10 -1.23 16.88
C ALA A 63 19.05 -1.33 18.41
N VAL A 64 17.83 -1.35 18.96
CA VAL A 64 17.56 -1.55 20.38
C VAL A 64 18.09 -2.91 20.86
N GLN A 65 17.82 -3.99 20.12
CA GLN A 65 18.34 -5.33 20.45
C GLN A 65 19.86 -5.43 20.40
N LYS A 66 20.52 -4.62 19.56
CA LYS A 66 21.99 -4.57 19.44
C LYS A 66 22.67 -3.69 20.48
N ASN A 67 21.91 -3.00 21.34
CA ASN A 67 22.40 -2.08 22.37
C ASN A 67 23.27 -0.91 21.86
N ASP A 68 23.12 -0.52 20.59
CA ASP A 68 23.84 0.62 20.01
C ASP A 68 23.04 1.92 20.21
N LYS A 69 23.47 2.75 21.17
CA LYS A 69 22.80 4.01 21.53
C LYS A 69 22.82 5.05 20.40
N ALA A 70 23.93 5.16 19.67
CA ALA A 70 24.05 6.16 18.61
C ALA A 70 23.18 5.81 17.40
N ALA A 71 23.21 4.53 16.98
CA ALA A 71 22.39 4.04 15.89
C ALA A 71 20.88 4.08 16.24
N ALA A 72 20.51 3.77 17.49
CA ALA A 72 19.12 3.81 17.93
C ALA A 72 18.52 5.23 17.86
N GLN A 73 19.29 6.26 18.26
CA GLN A 73 18.82 7.65 18.22
C GLN A 73 18.64 8.18 16.79
N ALA A 74 19.57 7.84 15.89
CA ALA A 74 19.45 8.17 14.48
C ALA A 74 18.22 7.50 13.84
N ALA A 75 18.04 6.19 14.07
CA ALA A 75 16.91 5.43 13.57
C ALA A 75 15.56 5.93 14.13
N LEU A 76 15.53 6.38 15.39
CA LEU A 76 14.34 6.96 16.01
C LEU A 76 13.91 8.26 15.33
N THR A 77 14.85 9.12 14.97
CA THR A 77 14.56 10.38 14.26
C THR A 77 13.93 10.13 12.89
N GLU A 78 14.48 9.16 12.15
CA GLU A 78 13.90 8.71 10.87
C GLU A 78 12.50 8.10 11.05
N ALA A 79 12.33 7.26 12.08
CA ALA A 79 11.05 6.63 12.38
C ALA A 79 9.98 7.68 12.71
N ILE A 80 10.30 8.68 13.52
CA ILE A 80 9.39 9.80 13.82
C ILE A 80 8.99 10.53 12.55
N SER A 81 9.94 10.87 11.68
CA SER A 81 9.66 11.55 10.41
C SER A 81 8.71 10.73 9.52
N THR A 82 8.94 9.42 9.38
CA THR A 82 8.07 8.54 8.59
C THR A 82 6.66 8.40 9.17
N ILE A 83 6.53 8.29 10.50
CA ILE A 83 5.24 8.21 11.20
C ILE A 83 4.46 9.52 11.07
N SER A 84 5.14 10.67 11.23
CA SER A 84 4.52 11.99 11.08
C SER A 84 4.01 12.21 9.66
N LYS A 85 4.80 11.86 8.63
CA LYS A 85 4.35 11.89 7.23
C LYS A 85 3.12 11.01 6.99
N ALA A 86 3.05 9.83 7.60
CA ALA A 86 1.89 8.95 7.49
C ALA A 86 0.62 9.56 8.12
N THR A 87 0.78 10.38 9.16
CA THR A 87 -0.32 11.17 9.78
C THR A 87 -0.81 12.25 8.81
N SER A 88 0.10 13.02 8.22
CA SER A 88 -0.27 14.08 7.27
C SER A 88 -0.97 13.53 6.02
N LYS A 89 -0.65 12.29 5.61
CA LYS A 89 -1.35 11.61 4.50
C LYS A 89 -2.68 10.95 4.92
N GLY A 90 -3.09 11.07 6.18
CA GLY A 90 -4.37 10.55 6.69
C GLY A 90 -4.44 9.02 6.79
N VAL A 91 -3.31 8.31 6.75
CA VAL A 91 -3.30 6.84 6.81
C VAL A 91 -3.49 6.34 8.25
N TYR A 92 -2.99 7.12 9.23
CA TYR A 92 -3.15 6.87 10.65
C TYR A 92 -3.74 8.08 11.35
N HIS A 93 -4.57 7.83 12.36
CA HIS A 93 -5.06 8.87 13.25
C HIS A 93 -3.93 9.40 14.15
N LYS A 94 -3.98 10.69 14.49
CA LYS A 94 -2.98 11.39 15.33
C LYS A 94 -2.63 10.62 16.61
N ASN A 95 -3.63 10.09 17.30
CA ASN A 95 -3.42 9.34 18.56
C ASN A 95 -2.70 8.00 18.33
N ASN A 96 -2.89 7.34 17.17
CA ASN A 96 -2.17 6.10 16.87
C ASN A 96 -0.68 6.40 16.64
N CYS A 97 -0.38 7.47 15.91
CA CYS A 97 0.99 7.92 15.68
C CYS A 97 1.68 8.33 16.98
N ALA A 98 1.00 9.11 17.84
CA ALA A 98 1.52 9.48 19.16
C ALA A 98 1.86 8.25 20.02
N ARG A 99 0.97 7.24 20.05
CA ARG A 99 1.25 5.98 20.77
C ARG A 99 2.46 5.23 20.22
N LYS A 100 2.64 5.21 18.89
CA LYS A 100 3.80 4.56 18.26
C LYS A 100 5.10 5.29 18.60
N ILE A 101 5.12 6.61 18.49
CA ILE A 101 6.28 7.44 18.84
C ILE A 101 6.65 7.23 20.31
N SER A 102 5.66 7.32 21.22
CA SER A 102 5.89 7.12 22.66
C SER A 102 6.50 5.75 23.00
N ARG A 103 6.03 4.68 22.33
CA ARG A 103 6.57 3.32 22.54
C ARG A 103 8.02 3.22 22.07
N LEU A 104 8.36 3.77 20.90
CA LEU A 104 9.73 3.77 20.38
C LEU A 104 10.67 4.59 21.27
N SER A 105 10.24 5.77 21.70
CA SER A 105 11.03 6.61 22.62
C SER A 105 11.30 5.91 23.95
N LYS A 106 10.29 5.23 24.53
CA LYS A 106 10.49 4.44 25.75
C LYS A 106 11.48 3.29 25.54
N ALA A 107 11.41 2.59 24.41
CA ALA A 107 12.32 1.50 24.10
C ALA A 107 13.77 1.96 23.95
N VAL A 108 14.01 3.08 23.26
CA VAL A 108 15.36 3.66 23.12
C VAL A 108 15.88 4.17 24.46
N ASN A 109 15.05 4.88 25.24
CA ASN A 109 15.44 5.40 26.55
C ASN A 109 15.74 4.29 27.56
N SER A 110 15.15 3.09 27.43
CA SER A 110 15.40 1.96 28.32
C SER A 110 16.81 1.35 28.19
N ILE A 111 17.52 1.64 27.08
CA ILE A 111 18.93 1.26 26.89
C ILE A 111 19.85 2.35 27.46
N GLY A 112 19.31 3.56 27.61
CA GLY A 112 19.97 4.77 28.11
C GLY A 112 20.56 4.58 29.48
#